data_AF-A0A126V1L1-F1
#
_entry.id   AF-A0A126V1L1-F1
#
_cell.length_a   1.000
_cell.length_b   1.000
_cell.length_c   1.000
_cell.angle_alpha   90.00
_cell.angle_beta   90.00
_cell.angle_gamma   90.00
#
_symmetry.space_group_name_H-M   'P 1'
#
loop_
_entity.id
_entity.type
_entity.pdbx_description
1 polymer ?
#
loop_
_entity_poly.entity_id
_entity_poly.type
_entity_poly.pdbx_seq_one_letter_code
_entity_poly.pdbx_strand_id
1 'polypeptide(L)'
;MTSAEANVAHQESFLEQTSVEVELSEAAVLVAQARAKYDVDDAARQTILAEEGAARKGQAELARQPAAVSTELIARDSSELDVAKAAYEEAKLSLDAMIDGKHASVRLAEAALAHSTAVLKDRTVYAPSDGKVLNLQLQPSNVVRLKTPVLTFVNEADPWILMKIRQKDAQHITVAFWG
;
A
#
# COMPACT_ATOMS: atom_id res chain seq x y z
N MET A 1 -1.35 16.48 -17.06
CA MET A 1 -1.81 15.34 -16.24
C MET A 1 -0.61 14.81 -15.49
N THR A 2 -0.65 14.89 -14.16
CA THR A 2 0.39 14.29 -13.32
C THR A 2 0.19 12.76 -13.30
N SER A 3 1.26 11.98 -13.06
CA SER A 3 1.16 10.50 -12.98
C SER A 3 0.13 10.01 -11.95
N ALA A 4 -0.21 10.85 -10.96
CA ALA A 4 -1.23 10.54 -9.96
C ALA A 4 -2.64 10.62 -10.55
N GLU A 5 -2.98 11.68 -11.29
CA GLU A 5 -4.29 11.87 -11.93
C GLU A 5 -4.59 10.75 -12.94
N ALA A 6 -3.58 10.29 -13.68
CA ALA A 6 -3.73 9.20 -14.64
C ALA A 6 -4.06 7.86 -13.94
N ASN A 7 -3.48 7.61 -12.76
CA ASN A 7 -3.76 6.40 -11.98
C ASN A 7 -5.15 6.44 -11.35
N VAL A 8 -5.60 7.60 -10.85
CA VAL A 8 -6.95 7.79 -10.33
C VAL A 8 -7.99 7.51 -11.42
N ALA A 9 -7.85 8.15 -12.58
CA ALA A 9 -8.77 7.94 -13.69
C ALA A 9 -8.81 6.48 -14.16
N HIS A 10 -7.67 5.77 -14.14
CA HIS A 10 -7.63 4.35 -14.46
C HIS A 10 -8.39 3.51 -13.43
N GLN A 11 -8.23 3.78 -12.13
CA GLN A 11 -8.95 3.05 -11.09
C GLN A 11 -10.45 3.36 -11.08
N GLU A 12 -10.86 4.60 -11.35
CA GLU A 12 -12.27 4.97 -11.53
C GLU A 12 -12.88 4.21 -12.71
N SER A 13 -12.18 4.17 -13.85
CA SER A 13 -12.64 3.39 -15.01
C SER A 13 -12.73 1.89 -14.74
N PHE A 14 -11.82 1.36 -13.91
CA PHE A 14 -11.83 -0.04 -13.50
C PHE A 14 -13.03 -0.33 -12.58
N LEU A 15 -13.31 0.56 -11.63
CA LEU A 15 -14.46 0.43 -10.73
C LEU A 15 -15.80 0.48 -11.49
N GLU A 16 -15.89 1.32 -12.51
CA GLU A 16 -17.05 1.36 -13.41
C GLU A 16 -17.21 0.09 -14.24
N GLN A 17 -16.10 -0.53 -14.69
CA GLN A 17 -16.17 -1.82 -15.36
C GLN A 17 -16.65 -2.93 -14.41
N THR A 18 -16.12 -2.97 -13.19
CA THR A 18 -16.52 -3.98 -12.20
C THR A 18 -17.97 -3.79 -11.74
N SER A 19 -18.47 -2.55 -11.65
CA SER A 19 -19.88 -2.30 -11.32
C SER A 19 -20.83 -2.81 -12.40
N VAL A 20 -20.49 -2.60 -13.68
CA VAL A 20 -21.23 -3.17 -14.82
C VAL A 20 -21.19 -4.71 -14.77
N GLU A 21 -20.06 -5.31 -14.42
CA GLU A 21 -19.93 -6.76 -14.30
C GLU A 21 -20.77 -7.35 -13.15
N VAL A 22 -20.86 -6.64 -12.01
CA VAL A 22 -21.80 -6.99 -10.94
C VAL A 22 -23.24 -6.92 -11.45
N GLU A 23 -23.64 -5.85 -12.13
CA GLU A 23 -25.01 -5.71 -12.65
C GLU A 23 -25.37 -6.83 -13.65
N LEU A 24 -24.43 -7.18 -14.54
CA LEU A 24 -24.60 -8.30 -15.47
C LEU A 24 -24.75 -9.64 -14.74
N SER A 25 -23.97 -9.86 -13.68
CA SER A 25 -24.02 -11.08 -12.87
C SER A 25 -25.33 -11.16 -12.07
N GLU A 26 -25.84 -10.04 -11.54
CA GLU A 26 -27.15 -9.97 -10.90
C GLU A 26 -28.28 -10.27 -11.88
N ALA A 27 -28.20 -9.74 -13.10
CA ALA A 27 -29.14 -10.04 -14.16
C ALA A 27 -29.12 -11.53 -14.55
N ALA A 28 -27.93 -12.16 -14.61
CA ALA A 28 -27.79 -13.59 -14.88
C ALA A 28 -28.48 -14.44 -13.82
N VAL A 29 -28.26 -14.13 -12.53
CA VAL A 29 -28.93 -14.80 -11.40
C VAL A 29 -30.45 -14.66 -11.52
N LEU A 30 -30.96 -13.47 -11.86
CA LEU A 30 -32.40 -13.23 -11.98
C LEU A 30 -33.01 -14.05 -13.13
N VAL A 31 -32.32 -14.14 -14.27
CA VAL A 31 -32.74 -14.97 -15.41
C VAL A 31 -32.73 -16.46 -15.03
N ALA A 32 -31.69 -16.93 -14.34
CA ALA A 32 -31.60 -18.31 -13.87
C ALA A 32 -32.73 -18.66 -12.88
N GLN A 33 -33.05 -17.76 -11.95
CA GLN A 33 -34.17 -17.90 -11.02
C GLN A 33 -35.52 -17.98 -11.74
N ALA A 34 -35.76 -17.10 -12.71
CA ALA A 34 -36.99 -17.09 -13.50
C ALA A 34 -37.16 -18.41 -14.28
N ARG A 35 -36.07 -18.91 -14.87
CA ARG A 35 -36.07 -20.17 -15.60
C ARG A 35 -36.29 -21.37 -14.68
N ALA A 36 -35.62 -21.43 -13.54
CA ALA A 36 -35.82 -22.48 -12.56
C ALA A 36 -37.25 -22.53 -12.05
N LYS A 37 -37.87 -21.38 -11.79
CA LYS A 37 -39.27 -21.31 -11.39
C LYS A 37 -40.18 -21.92 -12.46
N TYR A 38 -39.97 -21.57 -13.73
CA TYR A 38 -40.73 -22.14 -14.83
C TYR A 38 -40.56 -23.67 -14.92
N ASP A 39 -39.33 -24.17 -14.81
CA ASP A 39 -39.04 -25.61 -14.90
C ASP A 39 -39.61 -26.40 -13.72
N VAL A 40 -39.57 -25.84 -12.51
CA VAL A 40 -40.19 -26.42 -11.31
C VAL A 40 -41.71 -26.47 -11.44
N ASP A 41 -42.32 -25.38 -11.89
CA ASP A 41 -43.77 -25.32 -12.10
C ASP A 41 -44.21 -26.29 -13.20
N ASP A 42 -43.40 -26.45 -14.26
CA ASP A 42 -43.68 -27.43 -15.32
C ASP A 42 -43.55 -28.87 -14.83
N ALA A 43 -42.48 -29.19 -14.10
CA ALA A 43 -42.30 -30.48 -13.48
C ALA A 43 -43.48 -30.83 -12.56
N ALA A 44 -43.94 -29.88 -11.74
CA ALA A 44 -45.09 -30.05 -10.86
C ALA A 44 -46.39 -30.34 -11.65
N ARG A 45 -46.66 -29.57 -12.72
CA ARG A 45 -47.81 -29.81 -13.60
C ARG A 45 -47.77 -31.20 -14.23
N GLN A 46 -46.61 -31.62 -14.75
CA GLN A 46 -46.46 -32.94 -15.37
C GLN A 46 -46.62 -34.08 -14.37
N THR A 47 -46.18 -33.89 -13.12
CA THR A 47 -46.40 -34.88 -12.06
C THR A 47 -47.88 -35.06 -11.74
N ILE A 48 -48.64 -33.96 -11.61
CA ILE A 48 -50.09 -34.02 -11.35
C ILE A 48 -50.82 -34.72 -12.50
N LEU A 49 -50.51 -34.35 -13.75
CA LEU A 49 -51.12 -34.98 -14.93
C LEU A 49 -50.79 -36.48 -15.04
N ALA A 50 -49.61 -36.90 -14.61
CA ALA A 50 -49.22 -38.31 -14.60
C ALA A 50 -49.92 -39.09 -13.48
N GLU A 51 -50.18 -38.47 -12.32
CA GLU A 51 -50.96 -39.04 -11.22
C GLU A 51 -52.43 -39.19 -11.58
N GLU A 52 -52.99 -38.22 -12.29
CA GLU A 52 -54.36 -38.25 -12.83
C GLU A 52 -54.52 -39.20 -14.05
N GLY A 53 -53.41 -39.80 -14.52
CA GLY A 53 -53.40 -40.71 -15.66
C GLY A 53 -53.54 -40.05 -17.03
N ALA A 54 -53.55 -38.71 -17.08
CA ALA A 54 -53.61 -37.91 -18.30
C ALA A 54 -52.26 -37.82 -19.03
N ALA A 55 -51.14 -38.09 -18.34
CA ALA A 55 -49.80 -38.10 -18.91
C ALA A 55 -49.01 -39.37 -18.58
N ARG A 56 -47.98 -39.68 -19.38
CA ARG A 56 -47.10 -40.83 -19.12
C ARG A 56 -46.11 -40.50 -18.02
N LYS A 57 -45.88 -41.41 -17.08
CA LYS A 57 -44.85 -41.26 -16.02
C LYS A 57 -43.46 -40.89 -16.55
N GLY A 58 -43.10 -41.39 -17.75
CA GLY A 58 -41.84 -41.02 -18.40
C GLY A 58 -41.74 -39.53 -18.78
N GLN A 59 -42.84 -38.85 -19.09
CA GLN A 59 -42.83 -37.40 -19.36
C GLN A 59 -42.66 -36.58 -18.08
N ALA A 60 -43.26 -37.02 -16.97
CA ALA A 60 -43.03 -36.39 -15.66
C ALA A 60 -41.58 -36.54 -15.18
N GLU A 61 -40.95 -37.69 -15.43
CA GLU A 61 -39.54 -37.91 -15.11
C GLU A 61 -38.61 -37.01 -15.96
N LEU A 62 -38.91 -36.86 -17.26
CA LEU A 62 -38.16 -35.98 -18.15
C LEU A 62 -38.27 -34.51 -17.73
N ALA A 63 -39.40 -34.06 -17.20
CA ALA A 63 -39.59 -32.69 -16.72
C ALA A 63 -38.87 -32.39 -15.40
N ARG A 64 -38.52 -33.41 -14.59
CA ARG A 64 -37.73 -33.23 -13.36
C ARG A 64 -36.25 -32.96 -13.62
N GLN A 65 -35.71 -33.47 -14.71
CA GLN A 65 -34.30 -33.26 -15.09
C GLN A 65 -33.94 -31.76 -15.28
N PRO A 66 -34.68 -30.97 -16.08
CA PRO A 66 -34.38 -29.55 -16.22
C PRO A 66 -34.54 -28.81 -14.90
N ALA A 67 -35.54 -29.12 -14.06
CA ALA A 67 -35.71 -28.48 -12.75
C ALA A 67 -34.47 -28.66 -11.84
N ALA A 68 -33.87 -29.86 -11.83
CA ALA A 68 -32.65 -30.13 -11.06
C ALA A 68 -31.41 -29.41 -11.64
N VAL A 69 -31.31 -29.33 -12.98
CA VAL A 69 -30.22 -28.57 -13.64
C VAL A 69 -30.35 -27.07 -13.34
N SER A 70 -31.57 -26.54 -13.33
CA SER A 70 -31.83 -25.12 -13.10
C SER A 70 -31.48 -24.67 -11.68
N THR A 71 -31.62 -25.56 -10.68
CA THR A 71 -31.13 -25.28 -9.32
C THR A 71 -29.61 -25.20 -9.23
N GLU A 72 -28.90 -26.05 -9.98
CA GLU A 72 -27.43 -26.02 -10.05
C GLU A 72 -26.94 -24.75 -10.75
N LEU A 73 -27.64 -24.32 -11.80
CA LEU A 73 -27.34 -23.07 -12.51
C LEU A 73 -27.48 -21.85 -11.59
N ILE A 74 -28.51 -21.79 -10.74
CA ILE A 74 -28.64 -20.71 -9.74
C ILE A 74 -27.44 -20.71 -8.79
N ALA A 75 -27.03 -21.87 -8.29
CA ALA A 75 -25.89 -21.96 -7.37
C ALA A 75 -24.60 -21.47 -8.04
N ARG A 76 -24.36 -21.89 -9.29
CA ARG A 76 -23.22 -21.40 -10.09
C ARG A 76 -23.28 -19.89 -10.29
N ASP A 77 -24.39 -19.36 -10.79
CA ASP A 77 -24.51 -17.94 -11.12
C ASP A 77 -24.44 -17.06 -9.85
N SER A 78 -24.94 -17.57 -8.70
CA SER A 78 -24.80 -16.90 -7.41
C SER A 78 -23.35 -16.84 -6.92
N SER A 79 -22.57 -17.90 -7.16
CA SER A 79 -21.13 -17.91 -6.88
C SER A 79 -20.38 -16.93 -7.78
N GLU A 80 -20.74 -16.85 -9.07
CA GLU A 80 -20.17 -15.87 -10.01
C GLU A 80 -20.49 -14.43 -9.56
N LEU A 81 -21.70 -14.18 -9.07
CA LEU A 81 -22.08 -12.90 -8.48
C LEU A 81 -21.26 -12.54 -7.24
N ASP A 82 -21.02 -13.49 -6.34
CA ASP A 82 -20.21 -13.26 -5.14
C ASP A 82 -18.76 -12.92 -5.50
N VAL A 83 -18.20 -13.57 -6.53
CA VAL A 83 -16.88 -13.23 -7.08
C VAL A 83 -16.85 -11.82 -7.66
N ALA A 84 -17.86 -11.45 -8.45
CA ALA A 84 -17.96 -10.11 -9.02
C ALA A 84 -18.08 -9.03 -7.92
N LYS A 85 -18.86 -9.30 -6.87
CA LYS A 85 -18.99 -8.41 -5.70
C LYS A 85 -17.69 -8.26 -4.93
N ALA A 86 -16.97 -9.36 -4.70
CA ALA A 86 -15.68 -9.32 -4.04
C ALA A 86 -14.66 -8.49 -4.85
N ALA A 87 -14.64 -8.65 -6.17
CA ALA A 87 -13.79 -7.84 -7.05
C ALA A 87 -14.15 -6.35 -6.99
N TYR A 88 -15.45 -6.01 -6.93
CA TYR A 88 -15.90 -4.62 -6.79
C TYR A 88 -15.50 -4.02 -5.43
N GLU A 89 -15.63 -4.77 -4.34
CA GLU A 89 -15.19 -4.32 -3.02
C GLU A 89 -13.67 -4.12 -2.96
N GLU A 90 -12.89 -5.00 -3.58
CA GLU A 90 -11.44 -4.84 -3.69
C GLU A 90 -11.06 -3.60 -4.49
N ALA A 91 -11.71 -3.37 -5.63
CA ALA A 91 -11.51 -2.17 -6.46
C ALA A 91 -11.84 -0.90 -5.66
N LYS A 92 -12.95 -0.91 -4.92
CA LYS A 92 -13.37 0.21 -4.06
C LYS A 92 -12.38 0.44 -2.92
N LEU A 93 -11.93 -0.61 -2.25
CA LEU A 93 -10.93 -0.49 -1.19
C LEU A 93 -9.59 0.02 -1.72
N SER A 94 -9.21 -0.36 -2.94
CA SER A 94 -8.01 0.16 -3.61
C SER A 94 -8.09 1.67 -3.87
N LEU A 95 -9.27 2.14 -4.27
CA LEU A 95 -9.57 3.56 -4.45
C LEU A 95 -9.60 4.29 -3.10
N ASP A 96 -10.27 3.73 -2.08
CA ASP A 96 -10.35 4.31 -0.73
C ASP A 96 -8.98 4.30 0.00
N ALA A 97 -8.10 3.36 -0.34
CA ALA A 97 -6.72 3.32 0.14
C ALA A 97 -5.85 4.48 -0.42
N MET A 98 -6.40 5.29 -1.33
CA MET A 98 -5.83 6.60 -1.69
C MET A 98 -6.06 7.60 -0.54
N ILE A 99 -5.14 7.61 0.42
CA ILE A 99 -5.11 8.68 1.42
C ILE A 99 -4.58 9.95 0.75
N ASP A 100 -5.42 10.99 0.71
CA ASP A 100 -5.07 12.34 0.24
C ASP A 100 -4.79 12.42 -1.28
N GLY A 101 -5.51 11.61 -2.08
CA GLY A 101 -5.39 11.62 -3.55
C GLY A 101 -4.07 11.01 -4.08
N LYS A 102 -3.27 10.38 -3.21
CA LYS A 102 -2.05 9.68 -3.57
C LYS A 102 -2.11 8.25 -3.04
N HIS A 103 -1.82 7.28 -3.91
CA HIS A 103 -1.64 5.90 -3.48
C HIS A 103 -0.60 5.83 -2.35
N ALA A 104 -0.84 4.98 -1.36
CA ALA A 104 0.11 4.75 -0.27
C ALA A 104 1.52 4.40 -0.78
N SER A 105 1.61 3.72 -1.93
CA SER A 105 2.86 3.42 -2.63
C SER A 105 3.58 4.67 -3.14
N VAL A 106 2.84 5.67 -3.63
CA VAL A 106 3.40 6.95 -4.10
C VAL A 106 3.90 7.77 -2.91
N ARG A 107 3.14 7.84 -1.80
CA ARG A 107 3.64 8.51 -0.58
C ARG A 107 4.87 7.84 0.00
N LEU A 108 4.95 6.51 -0.06
CA LEU A 108 6.15 5.77 0.37
C LEU A 108 7.35 6.07 -0.54
N ALA A 109 7.13 6.11 -1.86
CA ALA A 109 8.17 6.49 -2.83
C ALA A 109 8.62 7.94 -2.66
N GLU A 110 7.71 8.88 -2.40
CA GLU A 110 8.01 10.28 -2.10
C GLU A 110 8.80 10.43 -0.80
N ALA A 111 8.41 9.69 0.26
CA ALA A 111 9.14 9.67 1.52
C ALA A 111 10.55 9.09 1.36
N ALA A 112 10.70 8.02 0.57
CA ALA A 112 12.00 7.44 0.25
C ALA A 112 12.88 8.41 -0.54
N LEU A 113 12.29 9.12 -1.52
CA LEU A 113 12.99 10.15 -2.29
C LEU A 113 13.41 11.32 -1.39
N ALA A 114 12.51 11.83 -0.54
CA ALA A 114 12.81 12.88 0.41
C ALA A 114 13.96 12.47 1.35
N HIS A 115 13.93 11.24 1.87
CA HIS A 115 15.00 10.71 2.70
C HIS A 115 16.34 10.63 1.94
N SER A 116 16.35 10.08 0.71
CA SER A 116 17.56 10.04 -0.13
C SER A 116 18.11 11.44 -0.45
N THR A 117 17.25 12.42 -0.71
CA THR A 117 17.67 13.81 -0.94
C THR A 117 18.25 14.46 0.31
N ALA A 118 17.71 14.16 1.50
CA ALA A 118 18.27 14.62 2.77
C ALA A 118 19.67 14.03 3.01
N VAL A 119 19.83 12.72 2.81
CA VAL A 119 21.14 12.05 2.92
C VAL A 119 22.14 12.62 1.90
N LEU A 120 21.70 12.96 0.69
CA LEU A 120 22.55 13.58 -0.32
C LEU A 120 22.98 15.00 0.09
N LYS A 121 22.08 15.79 0.70
CA LYS A 121 22.37 17.13 1.22
C LYS A 121 23.40 17.08 2.36
N ASP A 122 23.28 16.09 3.23
CA ASP A 122 24.18 15.89 4.38
C ASP A 122 25.56 15.32 3.99
N ARG A 123 25.85 15.17 2.69
CA ARG A 123 27.18 14.79 2.18
C ARG A 123 28.22 15.90 2.36
N THR A 124 27.78 17.15 2.50
CA THR A 124 28.68 18.30 2.67
C THR A 124 28.64 18.77 4.12
N VAL A 125 29.72 18.54 4.85
CA VAL A 125 29.88 19.00 6.23
C VAL A 125 30.49 20.40 6.22
N TYR A 126 29.76 21.38 6.76
CA TYR A 126 30.25 22.75 6.94
C TYR A 126 30.85 22.94 8.34
N ALA A 127 31.77 23.90 8.47
CA ALA A 127 32.31 24.28 9.77
C ALA A 127 31.21 24.96 10.62
N PRO A 128 31.03 24.58 11.89
CA PRO A 128 30.00 25.17 12.75
C PRO A 128 30.36 26.57 13.28
N SER A 129 31.65 26.93 13.27
CA SER A 129 32.17 28.22 13.73
C SER A 129 33.51 28.53 13.08
N ASP A 130 33.91 29.80 13.10
CA ASP A 130 35.25 30.22 12.69
C ASP A 130 36.32 29.67 13.65
N GLY A 131 37.40 29.11 13.10
CA GLY A 131 38.50 28.54 13.87
C GLY A 131 39.39 27.60 13.06
N LYS A 132 40.12 26.70 13.75
CA LYS A 132 41.11 25.79 13.12
C LYS A 132 40.63 24.35 13.12
N VAL A 133 40.95 23.64 12.04
CA VAL A 133 40.76 22.18 11.92
C VAL A 133 42.00 21.47 12.45
N LEU A 134 41.80 20.52 13.36
CA LEU A 134 42.83 19.62 13.89
C LEU A 134 42.44 18.16 13.62
N ASN A 135 43.42 17.27 13.64
CA ASN A 135 43.24 15.81 13.56
C ASN A 135 42.33 15.36 12.39
N LEU A 136 42.58 15.88 11.18
CA LEU A 136 41.86 15.46 9.97
C LEU A 136 42.34 14.07 9.55
N GLN A 137 41.46 13.07 9.64
CA GLN A 137 41.75 11.67 9.29
C GLN A 137 41.06 11.22 7.98
N LEU A 138 40.56 12.17 7.18
CA LEU A 138 39.92 11.91 5.89
C LEU A 138 40.94 11.96 4.76
N GLN A 139 40.94 10.90 3.94
CA GLN A 139 41.64 10.85 2.66
C GLN A 139 40.63 10.46 1.57
N PRO A 140 40.83 10.90 0.31
CA PRO A 140 40.00 10.45 -0.80
C PRO A 140 39.92 8.92 -0.84
N SER A 141 38.71 8.38 -1.03
CA SER A 141 38.39 6.94 -0.99
C SER A 141 38.22 6.30 0.40
N ASN A 142 38.32 7.04 1.51
CA ASN A 142 37.99 6.49 2.84
C ASN A 142 36.46 6.39 3.06
N VAL A 143 36.00 5.26 3.58
CA VAL A 143 34.61 5.05 4.01
C VAL A 143 34.52 5.25 5.53
N VAL A 144 33.63 6.14 5.95
CA VAL A 144 33.44 6.50 7.37
C VAL A 144 32.04 6.09 7.81
N ARG A 145 31.92 5.56 9.03
CA ARG A 145 30.63 5.17 9.61
C ARG A 145 30.01 6.32 10.41
N LEU A 146 28.69 6.28 10.55
CA LEU A 146 27.97 7.21 11.44
C LEU A 146 28.57 7.15 12.85
N LYS A 147 28.70 8.33 13.49
CA LYS A 147 29.25 8.51 14.85
C LYS A 147 30.77 8.26 14.99
N THR A 148 31.52 8.15 13.90
CA THR A 148 32.98 8.13 13.95
C THR A 148 33.52 9.56 13.80
N PRO A 149 34.25 10.12 14.79
CA PRO A 149 34.85 11.44 14.65
C PRO A 149 36.01 11.38 13.65
N VAL A 150 35.99 12.27 12.65
CA VAL A 150 36.97 12.30 11.54
C VAL A 150 37.83 13.56 11.49
N LEU A 151 37.43 14.58 12.24
CA LEU A 151 38.11 15.86 12.39
C LEU A 151 37.68 16.49 13.72
N THR A 152 38.49 17.41 14.21
CA THR A 152 38.18 18.23 15.38
C THR A 152 38.22 19.71 14.96
N PHE A 153 37.17 20.47 15.28
CA PHE A 153 37.16 21.92 15.14
C PHE A 153 37.49 22.58 16.48
N VAL A 154 38.43 23.53 16.47
CA VAL A 154 38.77 24.36 17.63
C VAL A 154 38.35 25.79 17.33
N ASN A 155 37.47 26.32 18.17
CA ASN A 155 37.05 27.72 18.14
C ASN A 155 38.17 28.60 18.73
N GLU A 156 38.44 29.75 18.11
CA GLU A 156 39.51 30.67 18.51
C GLU A 156 39.11 31.69 19.60
N ALA A 157 37.85 31.67 20.07
CA ALA A 157 37.32 32.68 20.98
C ALA A 157 38.01 32.72 22.36
N ASP A 158 38.48 31.58 22.89
CA ASP A 158 39.10 31.49 24.23
C ASP A 158 40.38 30.64 24.24
N PRO A 159 41.54 31.18 23.81
CA PRO A 159 42.81 30.46 23.85
C PRO A 159 43.38 30.45 25.27
N TRP A 160 43.66 29.26 25.80
CA TRP A 160 44.40 29.08 27.05
C TRP A 160 45.74 28.39 26.78
N ILE A 161 46.77 28.79 27.53
CA ILE A 161 48.12 28.25 27.39
C ILE A 161 48.43 27.40 28.61
N LEU A 162 48.76 26.12 28.40
CA LEU A 162 49.27 25.24 29.44
C LEU A 162 50.79 25.20 29.40
N MET A 163 51.44 25.55 30.51
CA MET A 163 52.89 25.43 30.66
C MET A 163 53.23 24.44 31.77
N LYS A 164 54.17 23.53 31.48
CA LYS A 164 54.78 22.67 32.50
C LYS A 164 55.97 23.40 33.12
N ILE A 165 55.84 23.81 34.38
CA ILE A 165 56.92 24.44 35.14
C ILE A 165 57.55 23.39 36.06
N ARG A 166 58.89 23.36 36.15
CA ARG A 166 59.58 22.50 37.13
C ARG A 166 59.33 23.07 38.52
N GLN A 167 59.11 22.21 39.51
CA GLN A 167 58.76 22.62 40.88
C GLN A 167 59.71 23.68 41.48
N LYS A 168 61.01 23.63 41.16
CA LYS A 168 62.00 24.63 41.60
C LYS A 168 61.77 26.03 41.02
N ASP A 169 61.24 26.12 39.80
CA ASP A 169 61.03 27.38 39.09
C ASP A 169 59.63 27.96 39.40
N ALA A 170 58.71 27.13 39.91
CA ALA A 170 57.35 27.55 40.28
C ALA A 170 57.31 28.48 41.50
N GLN A 171 58.35 28.48 42.34
CA GLN A 171 58.46 29.38 43.50
C GLN A 171 58.58 30.87 43.10
N HIS A 172 58.85 31.16 41.82
CA HIS A 172 59.02 32.51 41.30
C HIS A 172 57.81 33.00 40.49
N ILE A 173 56.68 32.28 40.50
CA ILE A 173 55.49 32.62 39.72
C ILE A 173 54.38 33.08 40.65
N THR A 174 53.76 34.22 40.34
CA THR A 174 52.59 34.76 41.04
C THR A 174 51.43 34.86 40.06
N VAL A 175 50.24 34.42 40.47
CA VAL A 175 49.03 34.56 39.65
C VAL A 175 48.58 36.02 39.68
N ALA A 176 48.63 36.70 38.54
CA ALA A 176 48.05 38.02 38.38
C ALA A 176 46.56 37.87 38.02
N PHE A 177 45.67 38.27 38.92
CA PHE A 177 44.24 38.39 38.64
C PHE A 177 44.01 39.76 38.01
N TRP A 178 43.61 39.82 36.74
CA TRP A 178 43.06 41.03 36.14
C TRP A 178 41.55 40.81 35.99
N GLY A 179 40.77 41.66 36.65
CA GLY A 179 39.31 41.70 36.55
C GLY A 179 38.83 42.54 35.38
#